data_AF-F5S4R1-F1
#
_entry.id   AF-F5S4R1-F1
#
_cell.length_a   1.000
_cell.length_b   1.000
_cell.length_c   1.000
_cell.angle_alpha   90.00
_cell.angle_beta   90.00
_cell.angle_gamma   90.00
#
_symmetry.space_group_name_H-M   'P 1'
#
loop_
_entity.id
_entity.type
_entity.pdbx_description
1 polymer ?
#
loop_
_entity_poly.entity_id
_entity_poly.type
_entity_poly.pdbx_seq_one_letter_code
_entity_poly.pdbx_strand_id
1 'polypeptide(L)'
;MNHQSLFYYANGFRQLHTNFTHKNNKSPHKFILMLAVVALYEKSSLHTEKIILSDELKQEFEQQWVLWVQNSHHKMNFGMPLYHMKSEPFWRFHLKPDSESEFENKHRMKTFSSLCEVVEYVELDADLVALFKQPATCQILKDVLLARLFEIL
;
A
#
# COMPACT_ATOMS: atom_id res chain seq x y z
N MET A 1 9.27 1.20 22.84
CA MET A 1 9.08 0.57 21.52
C MET A 1 8.32 -0.73 21.75
N ASN A 2 7.12 -0.88 21.17
CA ASN A 2 6.37 -2.14 21.29
C ASN A 2 6.92 -3.14 20.26
N HIS A 3 7.84 -4.00 20.68
CA HIS A 3 8.48 -5.00 19.81
C HIS A 3 7.49 -5.99 19.19
N GLN A 4 6.37 -6.25 19.85
CA GLN A 4 5.35 -7.17 19.37
C GLN A 4 4.59 -6.59 18.16
N SER A 5 4.20 -5.31 18.22
CA SER A 5 3.56 -4.63 17.08
C SER A 5 4.53 -4.54 15.89
N LEU A 6 5.80 -4.17 16.11
CA LEU A 6 6.79 -4.11 15.02
C LEU A 6 6.96 -5.46 14.32
N PHE A 7 7.08 -6.55 15.08
CA PHE A 7 7.20 -7.89 14.50
C PHE A 7 5.95 -8.29 13.73
N TYR A 8 4.76 -7.98 14.26
CA TYR A 8 3.48 -8.24 13.60
C TYR A 8 3.40 -7.56 12.23
N TYR A 9 3.68 -6.25 12.14
CA TYR A 9 3.61 -5.52 10.88
C TYR A 9 4.74 -5.89 9.92
N ALA A 10 5.96 -6.12 10.41
CA ALA A 10 7.06 -6.63 9.58
C ALA A 10 6.68 -7.98 8.95
N ASN A 11 6.06 -8.88 9.71
CA ASN A 11 5.58 -10.15 9.18
C ASN A 11 4.45 -9.96 8.16
N GLY A 12 3.51 -9.04 8.41
CA GLY A 12 2.45 -8.68 7.47
C GLY A 12 3.01 -8.13 6.14
N PHE A 13 3.97 -7.21 6.22
CA PHE A 13 4.63 -6.63 5.04
C PHE A 13 5.41 -7.66 4.24
N ARG A 14 6.02 -8.64 4.93
CA ARG A 14 6.71 -9.74 4.28
C ARG A 14 5.77 -10.59 3.42
N GLN A 15 4.51 -10.69 3.84
CA GLN A 15 3.51 -11.62 3.32
C GLN A 15 2.34 -10.94 2.62
N LEU A 16 2.52 -9.71 2.11
CA LEU A 16 1.48 -9.01 1.34
C LEU A 16 0.90 -9.94 0.27
N HIS A 17 -0.43 -10.03 0.24
CA HIS A 17 -1.15 -10.94 -0.64
C HIS A 17 -1.10 -10.42 -2.07
N THR A 18 -0.20 -10.96 -2.88
CA THR A 18 0.05 -10.51 -4.25
C THR A 18 -0.25 -11.62 -5.25
N ASN A 19 -0.70 -11.24 -6.44
CA ASN A 19 -0.83 -12.19 -7.55
C ASN A 19 0.53 -12.76 -7.91
N PHE A 20 0.58 -14.05 -8.27
CA PHE A 20 1.78 -14.73 -8.72
C PHE A 20 1.53 -15.37 -10.09
N THR A 21 2.54 -15.31 -10.97
CA THR A 21 2.56 -16.08 -12.21
C THR A 21 3.97 -16.63 -12.44
N HIS A 22 4.09 -17.80 -13.08
CA HIS A 22 5.40 -18.34 -13.42
C HIS A 22 6.22 -17.44 -14.36
N LYS A 23 5.56 -16.61 -15.17
CA LYS A 23 6.21 -15.72 -16.15
C LYS A 23 6.74 -14.43 -15.52
N ASN A 24 5.98 -13.85 -14.60
CA ASN A 24 6.26 -12.50 -14.05
C ASN A 24 6.54 -12.53 -12.54
N ASN A 25 6.73 -13.70 -11.93
CA ASN A 25 6.86 -13.83 -10.48
C ASN A 25 5.64 -13.22 -9.73
N LYS A 26 5.82 -12.81 -8.47
CA LYS A 26 4.82 -12.06 -7.69
C LYS A 26 4.67 -10.63 -8.20
N SER A 27 3.50 -10.05 -8.03
CA SER A 27 3.22 -8.66 -8.37
C SER A 27 3.88 -7.68 -7.37
N PRO A 28 4.74 -6.74 -7.81
CA PRO A 28 5.41 -5.79 -6.91
C PRO A 28 4.48 -4.66 -6.41
N HIS A 29 3.32 -4.50 -7.02
CA HIS A 29 2.49 -3.30 -6.90
C HIS A 29 2.06 -2.95 -5.47
N LYS A 30 1.71 -3.94 -4.63
CA LYS A 30 1.37 -3.66 -3.22
C LYS A 30 2.56 -3.23 -2.39
N PHE A 31 3.76 -3.76 -2.69
CA PHE A 31 5.00 -3.35 -2.02
C PHE A 31 5.34 -1.90 -2.38
N ILE A 32 5.22 -1.54 -3.67
CA ILE A 32 5.40 -0.16 -4.14
C ILE A 32 4.40 0.79 -3.49
N LEU A 33 3.12 0.39 -3.38
CA LEU A 33 2.10 1.17 -2.69
C LEU A 33 2.45 1.40 -1.21
N MET A 34 2.88 0.35 -0.50
CA MET A 34 3.29 0.50 0.89
C MET A 34 4.53 1.38 1.04
N LEU A 35 5.53 1.27 0.14
CA LEU A 35 6.69 2.16 0.13
C LEU A 35 6.28 3.62 -0.08
N ALA A 36 5.31 3.89 -0.95
CA ALA A 36 4.77 5.24 -1.13
C ALA A 36 4.10 5.76 0.14
N VAL A 37 3.28 4.94 0.80
CA VAL A 37 2.66 5.31 2.08
C VAL A 37 3.72 5.61 3.14
N VAL A 38 4.74 4.76 3.29
CA VAL A 38 5.87 4.99 4.22
C VAL A 38 6.57 6.32 3.90
N ALA A 39 6.89 6.56 2.63
CA ALA A 39 7.57 7.79 2.20
C ALA A 39 6.75 9.04 2.52
N LEU A 40 5.42 9.00 2.42
CA LEU A 40 4.56 10.13 2.79
C LEU A 40 4.51 10.38 4.31
N TYR A 41 4.59 9.34 5.14
CA TYR A 41 4.76 9.54 6.58
C TYR A 41 6.15 10.11 6.92
N GLU A 42 7.22 9.62 6.25
CA GLU A 42 8.58 10.17 6.43
C GLU A 42 8.67 11.65 6.04
N LYS A 43 8.01 12.03 4.93
CA LYS A 43 7.91 13.42 4.46
C LYS A 43 6.97 14.29 5.31
N SER A 44 6.25 13.69 6.26
CA SER A 44 5.21 14.38 7.01
C SER A 44 4.12 14.97 6.10
N SER A 45 3.77 14.29 5.00
CA SER A 45 2.55 14.56 4.23
C SER A 45 1.35 13.80 4.79
N LEU A 46 1.59 12.61 5.35
CA LEU A 46 0.61 11.86 6.14
C LEU A 46 0.94 11.97 7.63
N HIS A 47 -0.10 12.17 8.45
CA HIS A 47 0.04 12.38 9.89
C HIS A 47 -0.90 11.56 10.76
N THR A 48 -1.95 11.00 10.17
CA THR A 48 -3.02 10.28 10.87
C THR A 48 -3.19 8.89 10.28
N GLU A 49 -3.99 8.07 10.94
CA GLU A 49 -4.48 6.77 10.50
C GLU A 49 -5.28 6.85 9.21
N LYS A 50 -5.90 8.02 8.95
CA LYS A 50 -6.72 8.26 7.78
C LYS A 50 -5.88 8.76 6.60
N ILE A 51 -6.00 8.06 5.49
CA ILE A 51 -5.35 8.35 4.21
C ILE A 51 -6.46 8.66 3.20
N ILE A 52 -6.45 9.89 2.68
CA ILE A 52 -7.28 10.27 1.55
C ILE A 52 -6.63 9.76 0.28
N LEU A 53 -7.44 9.18 -0.62
CA LEU A 53 -6.98 8.83 -1.96
C LEU A 53 -6.72 10.11 -2.76
N SER A 54 -5.46 10.53 -2.82
CA SER A 54 -5.04 11.82 -3.37
C SER A 54 -4.10 11.69 -4.56
N ASP A 55 -3.98 12.77 -5.34
CA ASP A 55 -2.95 12.87 -6.38
C ASP A 55 -1.54 12.80 -5.80
N GLU A 56 -1.32 13.27 -4.58
CA GLU A 56 -0.03 13.14 -3.88
C GLU A 56 0.34 11.67 -3.63
N LEU A 57 -0.61 10.84 -3.18
CA LEU A 57 -0.39 9.40 -3.01
C LEU A 57 -0.09 8.72 -4.34
N LYS A 58 -0.80 9.12 -5.40
CA LYS A 58 -0.55 8.62 -6.76
C LYS A 58 0.85 9.01 -7.24
N GLN A 59 1.25 10.27 -7.08
CA GLN A 59 2.56 10.75 -7.49
C GLN A 59 3.69 10.05 -6.73
N GLU A 60 3.52 9.83 -5.43
CA GLU A 60 4.52 9.09 -4.64
C GLU A 60 4.61 7.63 -5.11
N PHE A 61 3.48 6.98 -5.39
CA PHE A 61 3.48 5.63 -5.97
C PHE A 61 4.24 5.57 -7.30
N GLU A 62 4.00 6.53 -8.20
CA GLU A 62 4.68 6.63 -9.49
C GLU A 62 6.19 6.84 -9.32
N GLN A 63 6.61 7.68 -8.36
CA GLN A 63 8.01 7.88 -8.02
C GLN A 63 8.68 6.60 -7.51
N GLN A 64 8.05 5.91 -6.55
CA GLN A 64 8.55 4.63 -6.03
C GLN A 64 8.58 3.55 -7.12
N TRP A 65 7.59 3.53 -8.02
CA TRP A 65 7.57 2.61 -9.16
C TRP A 65 8.79 2.82 -10.07
N VAL A 66 9.03 4.06 -10.50
CA VAL A 66 10.16 4.40 -11.38
C VAL A 66 11.51 4.15 -10.70
N LEU A 67 11.59 4.31 -9.38
CA LEU A 67 12.81 4.03 -8.62
C LEU A 67 13.15 2.54 -8.60
N TRP A 68 12.17 1.68 -8.29
CA TRP A 68 12.44 0.28 -8.00
C TRP A 68 12.16 -0.67 -9.16
N VAL A 69 11.09 -0.47 -9.93
CA VAL A 69 10.64 -1.42 -10.96
C VAL A 69 11.30 -1.13 -12.31
N GLN A 70 12.50 -1.66 -12.49
CA GLN A 70 13.29 -1.50 -13.73
C GLN A 70 13.02 -2.58 -14.79
N ASN A 71 12.31 -3.64 -14.45
CA ASN A 71 12.02 -4.72 -15.39
C ASN A 71 10.84 -4.37 -16.33
N SER A 72 10.88 -4.91 -17.55
CA SER A 72 9.94 -4.53 -18.62
C SER A 72 8.59 -5.26 -18.56
N HIS A 73 8.49 -6.36 -17.81
CA HIS A 73 7.33 -7.25 -17.80
C HIS A 73 6.27 -6.83 -16.78
N HIS A 74 6.66 -6.11 -15.70
CA HIS A 74 5.70 -5.44 -14.84
C HIS A 74 5.25 -4.12 -15.45
N LYS A 75 3.93 -3.90 -15.49
CA LYS A 75 3.33 -2.68 -16.02
C LYS A 75 2.66 -1.92 -14.88
N MET A 76 3.00 -0.64 -14.75
CA MET A 76 2.49 0.21 -13.68
C MET A 76 0.96 0.24 -13.69
N ASN A 77 0.37 0.00 -12.53
CA ASN A 77 -1.06 0.17 -12.29
C ASN A 77 -1.26 0.57 -10.82
N PHE A 78 -1.88 1.73 -10.58
CA PHE A 78 -2.08 2.24 -9.23
C PHE A 78 -3.43 1.84 -8.61
N GLY A 79 -4.50 1.76 -9.41
CA GLY A 79 -5.84 1.46 -8.88
C GLY A 79 -5.98 0.03 -8.34
N MET A 80 -5.47 -0.95 -9.08
CA MET A 80 -5.56 -2.36 -8.68
C MET A 80 -4.87 -2.68 -7.34
N PRO A 81 -3.60 -2.32 -7.09
CA PRO A 81 -2.98 -2.60 -5.80
C PRO A 81 -3.71 -1.95 -4.63
N LEU A 82 -4.17 -0.71 -4.78
CA LEU A 82 -5.00 -0.02 -3.78
C LEU A 82 -6.22 -0.86 -3.41
N TYR A 83 -7.06 -1.21 -4.39
CA TYR A 83 -8.27 -2.01 -4.14
C TYR A 83 -7.95 -3.34 -3.45
N HIS A 84 -6.88 -4.01 -3.88
CA HIS A 84 -6.49 -5.29 -3.32
C HIS A 84 -5.90 -5.21 -1.92
N MET A 85 -5.53 -4.02 -1.40
CA MET A 85 -5.11 -3.88 0.00
C MET A 85 -6.20 -4.24 1.01
N LYS A 86 -7.47 -4.34 0.58
CA LYS A 86 -8.57 -4.82 1.45
C LYS A 86 -8.37 -6.21 2.04
N SER A 87 -7.43 -7.00 1.50
CA SER A 87 -7.05 -8.31 2.05
C SER A 87 -6.01 -8.22 3.16
N GLU A 88 -5.39 -7.06 3.36
CA GLU A 88 -4.37 -6.87 4.40
C GLU A 88 -5.05 -6.43 5.70
N PRO A 89 -4.71 -7.04 6.85
CA PRO A 89 -5.46 -6.86 8.09
C PRO A 89 -5.33 -5.45 8.70
N PHE A 90 -4.33 -4.68 8.26
CA PHE A 90 -4.02 -3.34 8.76
C PHE A 90 -4.54 -2.22 7.84
N TRP A 91 -5.36 -2.56 6.83
CA TRP A 91 -5.86 -1.63 5.81
C TRP A 91 -7.38 -1.73 5.70
N ARG A 92 -8.09 -0.70 6.16
CA ARG A 92 -9.55 -0.66 6.18
C ARG A 92 -10.10 0.43 5.27
N PHE A 93 -11.02 0.07 4.37
CA PHE A 93 -11.72 1.05 3.56
C PHE A 93 -12.92 1.63 4.33
N HIS A 94 -13.04 2.95 4.27
CA HIS A 94 -14.25 3.68 4.65
C HIS A 94 -14.89 4.22 3.38
N LEU A 95 -16.06 3.70 3.06
CA LEU A 95 -16.77 4.00 1.83
C LEU A 95 -17.64 5.23 2.00
N LYS A 96 -17.92 5.89 0.88
CA LYS A 96 -18.97 6.91 0.82
C LYS A 96 -20.34 6.26 1.00
N PRO A 97 -21.36 7.01 1.44
CA PRO A 97 -22.72 6.50 1.54
C PRO A 97 -23.18 5.79 0.26
N ASP A 98 -23.90 4.68 0.42
CA ASP A 98 -24.53 3.89 -0.63
C ASP A 98 -23.56 3.29 -1.68
N SER A 99 -22.26 3.22 -1.37
CA SER A 99 -21.21 2.78 -2.32
C SER A 99 -20.75 1.33 -2.14
N GLU A 100 -21.29 0.59 -1.16
CA GLU A 100 -20.89 -0.78 -0.83
C GLU A 100 -21.00 -1.73 -2.03
N SER A 101 -22.16 -1.72 -2.69
CA SER A 101 -22.43 -2.61 -3.83
C SER A 101 -21.48 -2.33 -5.02
N GLU A 102 -21.10 -1.07 -5.22
CA GLU A 102 -20.15 -0.68 -6.26
C GLU A 102 -18.72 -1.09 -5.90
N PHE A 103 -18.33 -0.90 -4.65
CA PHE A 103 -17.01 -1.29 -4.15
C PHE A 103 -16.78 -2.82 -4.20
N GLU A 104 -17.81 -3.62 -3.92
CA GLU A 104 -17.74 -5.07 -4.03
C GLU A 104 -17.58 -5.56 -5.47
N ASN A 105 -18.03 -4.76 -6.45
CA ASN A 105 -17.86 -5.08 -7.85
C ASN A 105 -16.41 -4.87 -8.32
N LYS A 106 -15.60 -5.93 -8.21
CA LYS A 106 -14.20 -5.97 -8.66
C LYS A 106 -13.99 -5.54 -10.12
N HIS A 107 -15.01 -5.63 -10.98
CA HIS A 107 -14.89 -5.22 -12.37
C HIS A 107 -14.90 -3.70 -12.54
N ARG A 108 -15.52 -2.97 -11.59
CA ARG A 108 -15.53 -1.51 -11.51
C ARG A 108 -14.31 -0.95 -10.78
N MET A 109 -13.80 -1.65 -9.76
CA MET A 109 -12.67 -1.20 -8.93
C MET A 109 -11.29 -1.47 -9.55
N LYS A 110 -11.08 -1.03 -10.80
CA LYS A 110 -9.81 -1.24 -11.53
C LYS A 110 -8.93 0.00 -11.66
N THR A 111 -9.54 1.18 -11.52
CA THR A 111 -8.86 2.46 -11.75
C THR A 111 -8.83 3.28 -10.48
N PHE A 112 -7.91 4.23 -10.41
CA PHE A 112 -7.84 5.18 -9.31
C PHE A 112 -9.10 6.05 -9.23
N SER A 113 -9.61 6.54 -10.37
CA SER A 113 -10.84 7.35 -10.42
C SER A 113 -12.03 6.61 -9.83
N SER A 114 -12.24 5.35 -10.23
CA SER A 114 -13.35 4.53 -9.73
C SER A 114 -13.25 4.30 -8.22
N LEU A 115 -12.04 4.21 -7.65
CA LEU A 115 -11.86 4.15 -6.21
C LEU A 115 -12.17 5.48 -5.53
N CYS A 116 -11.69 6.60 -6.08
CA CYS A 116 -11.98 7.94 -5.53
C CYS A 116 -13.48 8.29 -5.56
N GLU A 117 -14.24 7.70 -6.47
CA GLU A 117 -15.69 7.85 -6.54
C GLU A 117 -16.38 7.23 -5.31
N VAL A 118 -15.93 6.06 -4.85
CA VAL A 118 -16.63 5.24 -3.83
C VAL A 118 -15.97 5.22 -2.45
N VAL A 119 -14.68 5.53 -2.36
CA VAL A 119 -13.92 5.53 -1.11
C VAL A 119 -13.87 6.95 -0.55
N GLU A 120 -14.27 7.11 0.71
CA GLU A 120 -14.10 8.37 1.45
C GLU A 120 -12.66 8.48 1.97
N TYR A 121 -12.16 7.42 2.62
CA TYR A 121 -10.76 7.30 3.06
C TYR A 121 -10.37 5.85 3.31
N VAL A 122 -9.06 5.62 3.44
CA VAL A 122 -8.49 4.40 4.01
C VAL A 122 -8.04 4.69 5.43
N GLU A 123 -8.27 3.75 6.34
CA GLU A 123 -7.73 3.77 7.70
C GLU A 123 -6.67 2.68 7.86
N LEU A 124 -5.50 3.07 8.36
CA LEU A 124 -4.47 2.17 8.85
C LEU A 124 -4.62 1.94 10.35
N ASP A 125 -4.10 0.82 10.85
CA ASP A 125 -3.99 0.60 12.30
C ASP A 125 -3.17 1.72 12.96
N ALA A 126 -3.66 2.21 14.11
CA ALA A 126 -2.98 3.25 14.88
C ALA A 126 -1.56 2.85 15.31
N ASP A 127 -1.36 1.57 15.68
CA ASP A 127 -0.03 1.04 16.02
C ASP A 127 0.94 1.09 14.83
N LEU A 128 0.45 0.84 13.60
CA LEU A 128 1.28 0.92 12.40
C LEU A 128 1.71 2.36 12.13
N VAL A 129 0.77 3.31 12.23
CA VAL A 129 1.09 4.74 12.08
C VAL A 129 2.06 5.22 13.16
N ALA A 130 1.91 4.76 14.39
CA ALA A 130 2.86 5.05 15.47
C ALA A 130 4.28 4.55 15.15
N LEU A 131 4.42 3.40 14.48
CA LEU A 131 5.72 2.88 14.03
C LEU A 131 6.30 3.69 12.87
N PHE A 132 5.48 4.18 11.93
CA PHE A 132 5.98 5.05 10.85
C PHE A 132 6.50 6.40 11.36
N LYS A 133 5.94 6.93 12.44
CA LYS A 133 6.39 8.19 13.05
C LYS A 133 7.74 8.09 13.77
N GLN A 134 8.26 6.88 13.99
CA GLN A 134 9.50 6.63 14.70
C GLN A 134 10.60 6.24 13.71
N PRO A 135 11.67 7.04 13.52
CA PRO A 135 12.65 6.81 12.46
C PRO A 135 13.25 5.40 12.43
N ALA A 136 13.59 4.85 13.60
CA ALA A 136 14.18 3.51 13.69
C ALA A 136 13.23 2.40 13.22
N THR A 137 11.95 2.44 13.62
CA THR A 137 10.99 1.40 13.23
C THR A 137 10.47 1.60 11.81
N CYS A 138 10.35 2.86 11.37
CA CYS A 138 10.05 3.20 9.98
C CYS A 138 11.09 2.59 9.04
N GLN A 139 12.38 2.77 9.34
CA GLN A 139 13.46 2.20 8.54
C GLN A 139 13.40 0.67 8.49
N ILE A 140 13.15 0.00 9.63
CA ILE A 140 13.00 -1.47 9.67
C ILE A 140 11.85 -1.94 8.77
N LEU A 141 10.68 -1.30 8.85
CA LEU A 141 9.52 -1.67 8.03
C LEU A 141 9.78 -1.45 6.53
N LYS A 142 10.47 -0.36 6.19
CA LYS A 142 10.92 -0.06 4.81
C LYS A 142 11.89 -1.11 4.30
N ASP A 143 12.87 -1.51 5.11
CA ASP A 143 13.85 -2.55 4.74
C ASP A 143 13.18 -3.90 4.49
N VAL A 144 12.15 -4.25 5.26
CA VAL A 144 11.36 -5.47 5.04
C VAL A 144 10.63 -5.43 3.69
N LEU A 145 10.01 -4.30 3.35
CA LEU A 145 9.35 -4.13 2.04
C LEU A 145 10.36 -4.24 0.89
N LEU A 146 11.52 -3.58 1.02
CA LEU A 146 12.57 -3.59 0.00
C LEU A 146 13.20 -4.97 -0.18
N ALA A 147 13.51 -5.68 0.92
CA ALA A 147 14.05 -7.03 0.86
C ALA A 147 13.12 -7.96 0.08
N ARG A 148 11.81 -7.87 0.32
CA ARG A 148 10.82 -8.64 -0.45
C ARG A 148 10.69 -8.18 -1.89
N LEU A 149 10.77 -6.89 -2.14
CA LEU A 149 10.70 -6.34 -3.49
C LEU A 149 11.88 -6.81 -4.35
N PHE A 150 13.09 -6.91 -3.78
CA PHE A 150 14.27 -7.44 -4.49
C PHE A 150 14.18 -8.94 -4.82
N GLU A 151 13.42 -9.74 -4.05
CA GLU A 151 13.15 -11.13 -4.43
C GLU A 151 12.14 -11.24 -5.59
N ILE A 152 11.38 -10.18 -5.85
CA ILE A 152 10.32 -10.15 -6.85
C ILE A 152 10.84 -9.71 -8.21
N LEU A 153 11.63 -8.64 -8.22
CA LEU A 153 12.04 -7.88 -9.42
C LEU A 153 13.21 -8.50 -10.17
#